data_AF-A0A935EXQ6-F1
#
_entry.id   AF-A0A935EXQ6-F1
#
_cell.length_a   1.000
_cell.length_b   1.000
_cell.length_c   1.000
_cell.angle_alpha   90.00
_cell.angle_beta   90.00
_cell.angle_gamma   90.00
#
_symmetry.space_group_name_H-M   'P 1'
#
loop_
_entity.id
_entity.type
_entity.pdbx_description
1 polymer ?
#
loop_
_entity_poly.entity_id
_entity_poly.type
_entity_poly.pdbx_seq_one_letter_code
_entity_poly.pdbx_strand_id
1 'polypeptide(L)'
;MSTAALKAGKHVYLEKPTSHRFEEGQTFIEIVRKSGMVVQTGTQQRSGAHYRRAKEELFDKGRLGKVIFARAVWHDFAWQRRKIDPKPRPEGLDWDRFLGPAPKVAYDWIRYDSWRYFPDYGGGLLADILTHWADVAQWMMGESRPQSAVATGGIYQLNDGRVNPDTVNAILQYKGGWNLTFESSVLPIKNERPGVFFEGTDGTLGPDARWIRFHSEQR
;
A
#
# COMPACT_ATOMS: atom_id res chain seq x y z
N MET A 1 -16.30 -10.52 4.53
CA MET A 1 -16.71 -11.66 3.68
C MET A 1 -15.71 -12.81 3.70
N SER A 2 -14.39 -12.55 3.62
CA SER A 2 -13.34 -13.59 3.65
C SER A 2 -13.48 -14.58 4.82
N THR A 3 -13.70 -14.08 6.04
CA THR A 3 -13.97 -14.91 7.22
C THR A 3 -15.15 -15.87 7.04
N ALA A 4 -16.22 -15.43 6.38
CA ALA A 4 -17.39 -16.29 6.14
C ALA A 4 -17.07 -17.40 5.14
N ALA A 5 -16.32 -17.08 4.08
CA ALA A 5 -15.86 -18.07 3.10
C ALA A 5 -14.94 -19.13 3.74
N LEU A 6 -14.02 -18.71 4.62
CA LEU A 6 -13.15 -19.62 5.38
C LEU A 6 -13.95 -20.55 6.30
N LYS A 7 -14.94 -20.00 7.02
CA LYS A 7 -15.84 -20.80 7.87
C LYS A 7 -16.70 -21.79 7.06
N ALA A 8 -16.96 -21.48 5.79
CA ALA A 8 -17.64 -22.36 4.85
C ALA A 8 -16.70 -23.35 4.13
N GLY A 9 -15.44 -23.47 4.56
CA GLY A 9 -14.46 -24.40 3.99
C GLY A 9 -14.03 -24.03 2.57
N LYS A 10 -13.96 -22.74 2.25
CA LYS A 10 -13.50 -22.25 0.94
C LYS A 10 -12.11 -21.62 1.05
N HIS A 11 -11.25 -21.90 0.07
CA HIS A 11 -10.04 -21.13 -0.16
C HIS A 11 -10.39 -19.69 -0.56
N VAL A 12 -9.53 -18.74 -0.21
CA VAL A 12 -9.79 -17.31 -0.44
C VAL A 12 -8.61 -16.65 -1.13
N TYR A 13 -8.87 -16.05 -2.28
CA TYR A 13 -8.05 -14.96 -2.81
C TYR A 13 -8.72 -13.64 -2.42
N LEU A 14 -7.97 -12.70 -1.85
CA LEU A 14 -8.50 -11.38 -1.50
C LEU A 14 -7.59 -10.24 -1.96
N GLU A 15 -8.20 -9.14 -2.36
CA GLU A 15 -7.48 -7.91 -2.69
C GLU A 15 -6.85 -7.27 -1.44
N LYS A 16 -5.81 -6.46 -1.69
CA LYS A 16 -5.24 -5.56 -0.69
C LYS A 16 -6.09 -4.26 -0.60
N PRO A 17 -6.18 -3.60 0.56
CA PRO A 17 -5.70 -4.04 1.88
C PRO A 17 -6.60 -5.13 2.49
N THR A 18 -6.00 -6.03 3.28
CA THR A 18 -6.69 -7.21 3.87
C THR A 18 -7.56 -6.87 5.08
N SER A 19 -7.25 -5.80 5.80
CA SER A 19 -8.05 -5.29 6.91
C SER A 19 -8.15 -3.77 6.84
N HIS A 20 -9.15 -3.22 7.51
CA HIS A 20 -9.25 -1.77 7.69
C HIS A 20 -8.46 -1.35 8.93
N ARG A 21 -8.68 -2.05 10.06
CA ARG A 21 -8.01 -1.77 11.33
C ARG A 21 -6.90 -2.78 11.60
N PHE A 22 -5.95 -2.40 12.44
CA PHE A 22 -4.82 -3.25 12.79
C PHE A 22 -5.27 -4.48 13.58
N GLU A 23 -6.20 -4.29 14.51
CA GLU A 23 -6.70 -5.32 15.44
C GLU A 23 -7.45 -6.45 14.71
N GLU A 24 -8.07 -6.13 13.57
CA GLU A 24 -8.75 -7.09 12.70
C GLU A 24 -7.78 -8.12 12.11
N GLY A 25 -6.51 -7.73 11.90
CA GLY A 25 -5.50 -8.57 11.28
C GLY A 25 -5.18 -9.82 12.09
N GLN A 26 -5.00 -9.68 13.41
CA GLN A 26 -4.71 -10.83 14.29
C GLN A 26 -5.88 -11.81 14.30
N THR A 27 -7.11 -11.30 14.45
CA THR A 27 -8.32 -12.10 14.41
C THR A 27 -8.45 -12.85 13.09
N PHE A 28 -8.16 -12.20 11.96
CA PHE A 28 -8.20 -12.84 10.65
C PHE A 28 -7.15 -13.94 10.51
N ILE A 29 -5.91 -13.71 10.95
CA ILE A 29 -4.83 -14.71 10.93
C ILE A 29 -5.22 -15.96 11.74
N GLU A 30 -5.80 -15.78 12.92
CA GLU A 30 -6.27 -16.91 13.73
C GLU A 30 -7.33 -17.75 13.01
N ILE A 31 -8.27 -17.10 12.34
CA ILE A 31 -9.33 -17.77 11.58
C ILE A 31 -8.74 -18.54 10.41
N VAL A 32 -7.80 -17.95 9.66
CA VAL A 32 -7.09 -18.62 8.57
C VAL A 32 -6.40 -19.88 9.09
N ARG A 33 -5.62 -19.77 10.17
CA ARG A 33 -4.89 -20.90 10.78
C ARG A 33 -5.82 -22.02 11.25
N LYS A 34 -6.98 -21.69 11.82
CA LYS A 34 -7.97 -22.67 12.28
C LYS A 34 -8.75 -23.31 11.12
N SER A 35 -8.90 -22.61 10.00
CA SER A 35 -9.73 -23.08 8.87
C SER A 35 -9.12 -24.23 8.06
N GLY A 36 -7.79 -24.39 8.10
CA GLY A 36 -7.07 -25.31 7.21
C GLY A 36 -7.13 -24.91 5.72
N MET A 37 -7.68 -23.74 5.39
CA MET A 37 -7.82 -23.25 4.02
C MET A 37 -6.60 -22.45 3.57
N VAL A 38 -6.33 -22.48 2.27
CA VAL A 38 -5.36 -21.59 1.63
C VAL A 38 -5.94 -20.19 1.49
N VAL A 39 -5.14 -19.18 1.87
CA VAL A 39 -5.44 -17.77 1.66
C VAL A 39 -4.30 -17.09 0.95
N GLN A 40 -4.63 -16.31 -0.09
CA GLN A 40 -3.69 -15.49 -0.83
C GLN A 40 -4.17 -14.05 -0.88
N THR A 41 -3.31 -13.12 -0.50
CA THR A 41 -3.55 -11.68 -0.67
C THR A 41 -2.96 -11.21 -2.00
N GLY A 42 -3.71 -10.36 -2.71
CA GLY A 42 -3.33 -9.77 -3.99
C GLY A 42 -2.24 -8.70 -3.86
N THR A 43 -0.99 -9.12 -3.64
CA THR A 43 0.21 -8.27 -3.76
C THR A 43 0.80 -8.43 -5.17
N GLN A 44 0.21 -7.74 -6.15
CA GLN A 44 0.42 -8.00 -7.57
C GLN A 44 1.88 -7.89 -8.02
N GLN A 45 2.66 -7.00 -7.39
CA GLN A 45 4.05 -6.76 -7.79
C GLN A 45 4.95 -7.99 -7.59
N ARG A 46 4.66 -8.83 -6.59
CA ARG A 46 5.36 -10.11 -6.39
C ARG A 46 5.22 -11.08 -7.58
N SER A 47 4.18 -10.90 -8.39
CA SER A 47 3.95 -11.69 -9.61
C SER A 47 4.76 -11.19 -10.81
N GLY A 48 5.36 -9.99 -10.75
CA GLY A 48 6.20 -9.45 -11.81
C GLY A 48 7.55 -10.17 -11.93
N ALA A 49 7.85 -10.69 -13.12
CA ALA A 49 9.11 -11.41 -13.38
C ALA A 49 10.35 -10.54 -13.13
N HIS A 50 10.26 -9.22 -13.37
CA HIS A 50 11.34 -8.28 -13.12
C HIS A 50 11.62 -8.10 -11.62
N TYR A 51 10.58 -8.09 -10.76
CA TYR A 51 10.78 -8.06 -9.32
C TYR A 51 11.43 -9.35 -8.81
N ARG A 52 10.95 -10.53 -9.23
CA ARG A 52 11.58 -11.81 -8.87
C ARG A 52 13.06 -11.85 -9.27
N ARG A 53 13.36 -11.47 -10.52
CA ARG A 53 14.74 -11.39 -11.00
C ARG A 53 15.57 -10.41 -10.18
N ALA A 54 15.06 -9.21 -9.86
CA ALA A 54 15.82 -8.29 -9.02
C ALA A 54 16.09 -8.85 -7.63
N LYS A 55 15.11 -9.51 -7.01
CA LYS A 55 15.30 -10.20 -5.73
C LYS A 55 16.46 -11.20 -5.82
N GLU A 56 16.35 -12.14 -6.75
CA GLU A 56 17.30 -13.25 -6.92
C GLU A 56 18.70 -12.74 -7.32
N GLU A 57 18.77 -11.79 -8.24
CA GLU A 57 20.04 -11.36 -8.83
C GLU A 57 20.73 -10.25 -8.05
N LEU A 58 20.00 -9.37 -7.37
CA LEU A 58 20.57 -8.17 -6.74
C LEU A 58 20.57 -8.25 -5.22
N PHE A 59 19.47 -8.70 -4.62
CA PHE A 59 19.34 -8.74 -3.16
C PHE A 59 19.91 -10.06 -2.60
N ASP A 60 19.46 -11.20 -3.11
CA ASP A 60 19.85 -12.51 -2.60
C ASP A 60 21.33 -12.82 -2.87
N LYS A 61 21.89 -12.31 -3.98
CA LYS A 61 23.32 -12.37 -4.30
C LYS A 61 24.15 -11.22 -3.69
N GLY A 62 23.53 -10.30 -2.95
CA GLY A 62 24.22 -9.20 -2.26
C GLY A 62 24.90 -8.18 -3.17
N ARG A 63 24.47 -8.03 -4.43
CA ARG A 63 25.14 -7.16 -5.41
C ARG A 63 24.98 -5.66 -5.14
N LEU A 64 23.98 -5.26 -4.36
CA LEU A 64 23.82 -3.88 -3.91
C LEU A 64 24.65 -3.58 -2.65
N GLY A 65 25.37 -4.58 -2.11
CA GLY A 65 26.01 -4.48 -0.81
C GLY A 65 24.98 -4.38 0.31
N LYS A 66 25.29 -3.63 1.36
CA LYS A 66 24.34 -3.37 2.45
C LYS A 66 23.35 -2.29 1.99
N VAL A 67 22.11 -2.68 1.72
CA VAL A 67 21.02 -1.73 1.47
C VAL A 67 20.66 -0.99 2.77
N ILE A 68 20.75 0.33 2.75
CA ILE A 68 20.52 1.21 3.91
C ILE A 68 19.25 2.05 3.77
N PHE A 69 18.76 2.23 2.54
CA PHE A 69 17.65 3.12 2.27
C PHE A 69 16.78 2.60 1.13
N ALA A 70 15.46 2.71 1.32
CA ALA A 70 14.47 2.51 0.28
C ALA A 70 13.58 3.76 0.20
N ARG A 71 13.34 4.26 -1.02
CA ARG A 71 12.45 5.39 -1.28
C ARG A 71 11.25 4.91 -2.09
N ALA A 72 10.06 4.94 -1.51
CA ALA A 72 8.82 4.66 -2.20
C ALA A 72 8.14 5.95 -2.62
N VAL A 73 7.72 6.02 -3.88
CA VAL A 73 7.09 7.21 -4.43
C VAL A 73 5.83 6.83 -5.20
N TRP A 74 4.78 7.63 -5.03
CA TRP A 74 3.60 7.56 -5.88
C TRP A 74 2.96 8.94 -6.05
N HIS A 75 3.08 9.48 -7.25
CA HIS A 75 2.46 10.73 -7.65
C HIS A 75 1.46 10.50 -8.78
N ASP A 76 0.72 11.55 -9.11
CA ASP A 76 -0.24 11.56 -10.23
C ASP A 76 -1.40 10.56 -10.09
N PHE A 77 -2.20 10.76 -9.04
CA PHE A 77 -3.37 9.92 -8.82
C PHE A 77 -4.60 10.48 -9.57
N ALA A 78 -4.60 10.39 -10.90
CA ALA A 78 -5.65 10.95 -11.75
C ALA A 78 -7.07 10.53 -11.33
N TRP A 79 -7.27 9.27 -10.92
CA TRP A 79 -8.55 8.80 -10.40
C TRP A 79 -9.00 9.60 -9.16
N GLN A 80 -8.10 9.90 -8.22
CA GLN A 80 -8.45 10.70 -7.04
C GLN A 80 -8.61 12.19 -7.32
N ARG A 81 -8.17 12.69 -8.49
CA ARG A 81 -8.34 14.09 -8.91
C ARG A 81 -9.62 14.31 -9.74
N ARG A 82 -10.35 13.26 -10.07
CA ARG A 82 -11.57 13.37 -10.87
C ARG A 82 -12.64 14.16 -10.10
N LYS A 83 -13.42 14.95 -10.84
CA LYS A 83 -14.63 15.56 -10.29
C LYS A 83 -15.68 14.47 -10.08
N ILE A 84 -16.33 14.49 -8.94
CA ILE A 84 -17.41 13.56 -8.59
C ILE A 84 -18.68 14.37 -8.42
N ASP A 85 -19.58 14.26 -9.40
CA ASP A 85 -20.89 14.89 -9.30
C ASP A 85 -21.84 13.98 -8.50
N PRO A 86 -22.62 14.53 -7.54
CA PRO A 86 -23.60 13.77 -6.78
C PRO A 86 -24.59 13.01 -7.67
N LYS A 87 -24.95 11.79 -7.28
CA LYS A 87 -25.98 10.99 -7.94
C LYS A 87 -27.01 10.46 -6.94
N PRO A 88 -28.27 10.26 -7.38
CA PRO A 88 -29.27 9.61 -6.55
C PRO A 88 -28.81 8.22 -6.12
N ARG A 89 -29.36 7.74 -5.00
CA ARG A 89 -29.09 6.38 -4.51
C ARG A 89 -29.40 5.37 -5.61
N PRO A 90 -28.43 4.52 -6.00
CA PRO A 90 -28.68 3.45 -6.95
C PRO A 90 -29.83 2.55 -6.48
N GLU A 91 -30.67 2.13 -7.42
CA GLU A 91 -31.75 1.20 -7.13
C GLU A 91 -31.19 -0.09 -6.51
N GLY A 92 -31.84 -0.58 -5.45
CA GLY A 92 -31.42 -1.79 -4.74
C GLY A 92 -30.16 -1.65 -3.87
N LEU A 93 -29.51 -0.49 -3.82
CA LEU A 93 -28.38 -0.29 -2.90
C LEU A 93 -28.87 -0.37 -1.46
N ASP A 94 -28.39 -1.35 -0.70
CA ASP A 94 -28.54 -1.42 0.76
C ASP A 94 -27.47 -0.55 1.44
N TRP A 95 -27.86 0.67 1.82
CA TRP A 95 -26.94 1.65 2.40
C TRP A 95 -26.45 1.24 3.79
N ASP A 96 -27.31 0.64 4.61
CA ASP A 96 -26.93 0.22 5.96
C ASP A 96 -25.91 -0.91 5.93
N ARG A 97 -26.05 -1.82 4.95
CA ARG A 97 -25.07 -2.87 4.68
C ARG A 97 -23.76 -2.32 4.13
N PHE A 98 -23.81 -1.34 3.23
CA PHE A 98 -22.60 -0.65 2.74
C PHE A 98 -21.81 -0.03 3.91
N LEU A 99 -22.50 0.71 4.78
CA LEU A 99 -21.88 1.33 5.95
C LEU A 99 -21.32 0.28 6.94
N GLY A 100 -21.98 -0.87 7.04
CA GLY A 100 -21.54 -1.95 7.91
C GLY A 100 -21.35 -1.46 9.36
N PRO A 101 -20.18 -1.69 9.99
CA PRO A 101 -19.90 -1.27 11.37
C PRO A 101 -19.46 0.21 11.50
N ALA A 102 -19.29 0.95 10.40
CA ALA A 102 -18.93 2.36 10.43
C ALA A 102 -20.10 3.23 10.95
N PRO A 103 -19.85 4.49 11.36
CA PRO A 103 -20.90 5.41 11.79
C PRO A 103 -22.06 5.49 10.79
N LYS A 104 -23.29 5.44 11.30
CA LYS A 104 -24.49 5.55 10.46
C LYS A 104 -24.70 7.01 10.04
N VAL A 105 -24.65 7.25 8.74
CA VAL A 105 -24.83 8.56 8.12
C VAL A 105 -25.89 8.48 7.02
N ALA A 106 -26.53 9.62 6.71
CA ALA A 106 -27.43 9.71 5.56
C ALA A 106 -26.69 9.30 4.27
N TYR A 107 -27.46 8.85 3.28
CA TYR A 107 -26.88 8.48 1.99
C TYR A 107 -26.11 9.65 1.39
N ASP A 108 -24.87 9.38 1.01
CA ASP A 108 -23.97 10.34 0.37
C ASP A 108 -23.24 9.66 -0.79
N TRP A 109 -23.38 10.23 -1.98
CA TRP A 109 -22.82 9.65 -3.20
C TRP A 109 -21.29 9.64 -3.18
N ILE A 110 -20.65 10.66 -2.61
CA ILE A 110 -19.19 10.75 -2.57
C ILE A 110 -18.61 9.66 -1.67
N ARG A 111 -19.24 9.37 -0.52
CA ARG A 111 -18.91 8.24 0.35
C ARG A 111 -19.09 6.90 -0.35
N TYR A 112 -20.14 6.74 -1.16
CA TYR A 112 -20.37 5.51 -1.91
C TYR A 112 -19.33 5.30 -3.03
N ASP A 113 -19.13 6.31 -3.88
CA ASP A 113 -18.23 6.26 -5.04
C ASP A 113 -16.75 6.31 -4.64
N SER A 114 -16.42 7.10 -3.61
CA SER A 114 -15.06 7.39 -3.15
C SER A 114 -14.89 7.19 -1.65
N TRP A 115 -15.29 6.01 -1.17
CA TRP A 115 -15.14 5.60 0.22
C TRP A 115 -13.71 5.78 0.78
N ARG A 116 -12.69 5.73 -0.08
CA ARG A 116 -11.27 5.97 0.27
C ARG A 116 -10.98 7.37 0.81
N TYR A 117 -11.87 8.33 0.59
CA TYR A 117 -11.73 9.70 1.07
C TYR A 117 -12.07 9.85 2.55
N PHE A 118 -12.68 8.84 3.16
CA PHE A 118 -13.19 8.91 4.52
C PHE A 118 -12.52 7.83 5.38
N PRO A 119 -11.96 8.22 6.55
CA PRO A 119 -11.29 7.28 7.45
C PRO A 119 -12.24 6.21 8.00
N ASP A 120 -13.56 6.44 7.93
CA ASP A 120 -14.59 5.47 8.31
C ASP A 120 -14.52 4.18 7.48
N TYR A 121 -14.07 4.27 6.21
CA TYR A 121 -14.09 3.15 5.27
C TYR A 121 -12.70 2.81 4.70
N GLY A 122 -11.80 3.79 4.57
CA GLY A 122 -10.45 3.55 4.04
C GLY A 122 -9.39 4.44 4.67
N GLY A 123 -8.14 3.95 4.73
CA GLY A 123 -7.00 4.67 5.31
C GLY A 123 -6.23 5.59 4.36
N GLY A 124 -6.88 6.10 3.31
CA GLY A 124 -6.29 7.04 2.35
C GLY A 124 -5.05 6.52 1.60
N LEU A 125 -4.17 7.43 1.20
CA LEU A 125 -2.97 7.11 0.41
C LEU A 125 -2.00 6.15 1.13
N LEU A 126 -1.90 6.22 2.45
CA LEU A 126 -1.07 5.29 3.23
C LEU A 126 -1.62 3.87 3.15
N ALA A 127 -2.91 3.65 3.41
CA ALA A 127 -3.46 2.30 3.32
C ALA A 127 -3.57 1.79 1.88
N ASP A 128 -3.80 2.66 0.90
CA ASP A 128 -4.03 2.26 -0.49
C ASP A 128 -2.72 2.02 -1.26
N ILE A 129 -1.73 2.90 -1.08
CA ILE A 129 -0.52 2.94 -1.89
C ILE A 129 0.73 2.48 -1.14
N LEU A 130 1.00 2.97 0.07
CA LEU A 130 2.19 2.54 0.82
C LEU A 130 2.22 1.01 0.97
N THR A 131 1.06 0.36 1.16
CA THR A 131 1.00 -1.11 1.24
C THR A 131 1.61 -1.83 0.02
N HIS A 132 1.54 -1.26 -1.20
CA HIS A 132 2.14 -1.89 -2.39
C HIS A 132 3.66 -1.84 -2.34
N TRP A 133 4.18 -0.66 -2.03
CA TRP A 133 5.61 -0.39 -2.08
C TRP A 133 6.35 -0.89 -0.83
N ALA A 134 5.71 -0.81 0.33
CA ALA A 134 6.20 -1.43 1.55
C ALA A 134 6.30 -2.96 1.36
N ASP A 135 5.30 -3.60 0.75
CA ASP A 135 5.36 -5.04 0.47
C ASP A 135 6.59 -5.41 -0.37
N VAL A 136 6.88 -4.67 -1.44
CA VAL A 136 8.07 -4.91 -2.25
C VAL A 136 9.35 -4.64 -1.48
N ALA A 137 9.47 -3.51 -0.79
CA ALA A 137 10.67 -3.20 -0.01
C ALA A 137 10.94 -4.29 1.04
N GLN A 138 9.93 -4.66 1.80
CA GLN A 138 10.02 -5.70 2.83
C GLN A 138 10.33 -7.08 2.24
N TRP A 139 9.79 -7.41 1.07
CA TRP A 139 10.09 -8.67 0.39
C TRP A 139 11.53 -8.74 -0.13
N MET A 140 12.02 -7.66 -0.72
CA MET A 140 13.41 -7.56 -1.19
C MET A 140 14.39 -7.66 -0.03
N MET A 141 14.09 -6.94 1.07
CA MET A 141 14.95 -6.88 2.26
C MET A 141 14.80 -8.10 3.19
N GLY A 142 13.79 -8.95 2.99
CA GLY A 142 13.52 -10.09 3.86
C GLY A 142 13.07 -9.72 5.28
N GLU A 143 12.58 -8.49 5.48
CA GLU A 143 12.19 -7.96 6.79
C GLU A 143 10.83 -7.23 6.68
N SER A 144 9.81 -7.74 7.35
CA SER A 144 8.41 -7.28 7.18
C SER A 144 7.85 -6.44 8.32
N ARG A 145 8.63 -6.19 9.38
CA ARG A 145 8.15 -5.52 10.59
C ARG A 145 8.99 -4.27 10.87
N PRO A 146 8.48 -3.06 10.61
CA PRO A 146 9.15 -1.84 11.06
C PRO A 146 9.14 -1.78 12.60
N GLN A 147 10.19 -1.19 13.17
CA GLN A 147 10.30 -0.89 14.60
C GLN A 147 9.52 0.37 14.99
N SER A 148 9.47 1.34 14.09
CA SER A 148 8.82 2.63 14.32
C SER A 148 8.37 3.24 13.00
N ALA A 149 7.44 4.18 13.08
CA ALA A 149 7.02 4.98 11.94
C ALA A 149 6.75 6.42 12.38
N VAL A 150 7.07 7.37 11.50
CA VAL A 150 6.61 8.76 11.60
C VAL A 150 5.92 9.09 10.29
N ALA A 151 4.73 9.69 10.36
CA ALA A 151 3.97 10.10 9.19
C ALA A 151 3.38 11.49 9.39
N THR A 152 3.29 12.25 8.31
CA THR A 152 2.65 13.56 8.26
C THR A 152 1.91 13.71 6.93
N GLY A 153 0.96 14.63 6.88
CA GLY A 153 0.20 14.92 5.68
C GLY A 153 -1.01 15.78 5.97
N GLY A 154 -1.70 16.13 4.89
CA GLY A 154 -2.91 16.93 4.97
C GLY A 154 -3.65 16.98 3.64
N ILE A 155 -4.69 17.80 3.63
CA ILE A 155 -5.40 18.18 2.41
C ILE A 155 -4.84 19.54 2.00
N TYR A 156 -4.07 19.58 0.93
CA TYR A 156 -3.39 20.80 0.48
C TYR A 156 -3.83 21.26 -0.91
N GLN A 157 -4.56 20.43 -1.66
CA GLN A 157 -4.94 20.72 -3.03
C GLN A 157 -6.43 20.47 -3.32
N LEU A 158 -7.00 19.37 -2.82
CA LEU A 158 -8.32 18.89 -3.22
C LEU A 158 -9.37 19.23 -2.16
N ASN A 159 -10.10 20.33 -2.40
CA ASN A 159 -11.21 20.79 -1.56
C ASN A 159 -12.53 20.13 -1.97
N ASP A 160 -12.57 18.80 -2.05
CA ASP A 160 -13.71 18.02 -2.56
C ASP A 160 -14.51 17.31 -1.46
N GLY A 161 -14.37 17.76 -0.21
CA GLY A 161 -15.05 17.20 0.95
C GLY A 161 -14.43 15.91 1.50
N ARG A 162 -13.28 15.48 0.97
CA ARG A 162 -12.49 14.40 1.58
C ARG A 162 -12.04 14.75 2.99
N VAL A 163 -11.78 13.72 3.78
CA VAL A 163 -11.21 13.84 5.14
C VAL A 163 -9.79 13.27 5.16
N ASN A 164 -9.55 12.19 4.42
CA ASN A 164 -8.22 11.63 4.28
C ASN A 164 -7.29 12.57 3.50
N PRO A 165 -6.01 12.67 3.89
CA PRO A 165 -5.03 13.51 3.21
C PRO A 165 -4.89 13.24 1.71
N ASP A 166 -4.69 14.30 0.93
CA ASP A 166 -4.32 14.23 -0.50
C ASP A 166 -2.80 14.24 -0.73
N THR A 167 -2.04 14.52 0.33
CA THR A 167 -0.59 14.55 0.34
C THR A 167 -0.09 13.98 1.66
N VAL A 168 0.79 12.97 1.59
CA VAL A 168 1.35 12.27 2.75
C VAL A 168 2.82 11.94 2.57
N ASN A 169 3.52 11.93 3.69
CA ASN A 169 4.88 11.42 3.81
C ASN A 169 4.98 10.47 5.00
N ALA A 170 5.75 9.40 4.87
CA ALA A 170 6.03 8.50 5.98
C ALA A 170 7.49 8.02 5.96
N ILE A 171 8.03 7.72 7.14
CA ILE A 171 9.33 7.08 7.34
C ILE A 171 9.11 5.86 8.22
N LEU A 172 9.52 4.70 7.77
CA LEU A 172 9.46 3.43 8.50
C LEU A 172 10.89 2.97 8.78
N GLN A 173 11.22 2.75 10.04
CA GLN A 173 12.54 2.27 10.47
C GLN A 173 12.50 0.77 10.71
N TYR A 174 13.54 0.05 10.29
CA TYR A 174 13.64 -1.40 10.44
C TYR A 174 14.85 -1.80 11.29
N LYS A 175 14.75 -2.97 11.93
CA LYS A 175 15.79 -3.48 12.84
C LYS A 175 17.07 -3.83 12.08
N GLY A 176 16.96 -4.18 10.80
CA GLY A 176 18.12 -4.41 9.93
C GLY A 176 19.02 -3.20 9.70
N GLY A 177 18.66 -2.01 10.23
CA GLY A 177 19.47 -0.80 10.08
C GLY A 177 19.29 -0.15 8.71
N TRP A 178 18.07 -0.18 8.21
CA TRP A 178 17.63 0.51 6.99
C TRP A 178 16.27 1.17 7.24
N ASN A 179 15.91 2.14 6.40
CA ASN A 179 14.60 2.79 6.47
C ASN A 179 13.93 2.86 5.09
N LEU A 180 12.60 2.85 5.12
CA LEU A 180 11.74 3.09 3.96
C LEU A 180 11.09 4.47 4.10
N THR A 181 11.26 5.35 3.14
CA THR A 181 10.40 6.53 3.01
C THR A 181 9.26 6.26 2.06
N PHE A 182 8.15 6.97 2.27
CA PHE A 182 7.04 7.02 1.34
C PHE A 182 6.62 8.46 1.12
N GLU A 183 6.47 8.82 -0.14
CA GLU A 183 6.06 10.14 -0.59
C GLU A 183 4.91 9.97 -1.56
N SER A 184 3.77 10.61 -1.28
CA SER A 184 2.65 10.58 -2.19
C SER A 184 1.85 11.88 -2.16
N SER A 185 1.50 12.36 -3.35
CA SER A 185 0.58 13.47 -3.54
C SER A 185 -0.25 13.21 -4.78
N VAL A 186 -1.46 13.76 -4.80
CA VAL A 186 -2.40 13.65 -5.92
C VAL A 186 -1.90 14.31 -7.21
N LEU A 187 -1.04 15.32 -7.13
CA LEU A 187 -0.47 16.01 -8.29
C LEU A 187 0.77 15.28 -8.84
N PRO A 188 1.06 15.42 -10.15
CA PRO A 188 2.26 14.85 -10.75
C PRO A 188 3.52 15.63 -10.39
N ILE A 189 4.63 14.92 -10.23
CA ILE A 189 5.98 15.49 -10.29
C ILE A 189 6.56 15.16 -11.66
N LYS A 190 7.05 16.19 -12.37
CA LYS A 190 7.59 16.03 -13.72
C LYS A 190 8.78 15.06 -13.70
N ASN A 191 8.78 14.09 -14.60
CA ASN A 191 9.81 13.09 -14.79
C ASN A 191 10.02 12.10 -13.61
N GLU A 192 9.12 12.07 -12.63
CA GLU A 192 9.17 11.08 -11.57
C GLU A 192 8.29 9.87 -11.90
N ARG A 193 8.81 8.66 -11.65
CA ARG A 193 8.08 7.42 -11.87
C ARG A 193 7.66 6.82 -10.53
N PRO A 194 6.41 6.37 -10.38
CA PRO A 194 6.01 5.60 -9.20
C PRO A 194 6.85 4.33 -9.06
N GLY A 195 7.24 4.00 -7.84
CA GLY A 195 8.08 2.83 -7.59
C GLY A 195 8.78 2.85 -6.25
N VAL A 196 9.63 1.84 -6.06
CA VAL A 196 10.60 1.78 -4.95
C VAL A 196 12.00 1.83 -5.52
N PHE A 197 12.79 2.73 -4.96
CA PHE A 197 14.22 2.84 -5.19
C PHE A 197 14.93 2.23 -3.99
N PHE A 198 16.10 1.64 -4.22
CA PHE A 198 16.97 1.11 -3.17
C PHE A 198 18.37 1.67 -3.32
N GLU A 199 18.97 1.99 -2.18
CA GLU A 199 20.34 2.45 -2.07
C GLU A 199 21.09 1.53 -1.11
N GLY A 200 22.13 0.89 -1.63
CA GLY A 200 23.08 0.13 -0.86
C GLY A 200 24.51 0.58 -1.11
N THR A 201 25.42 0.07 -0.29
CA THR A 201 26.83 0.48 -0.30
C THR A 201 27.51 0.31 -1.64
N ASP A 202 27.09 -0.68 -2.44
CA ASP A 202 27.79 -1.07 -3.66
C ASP A 202 26.95 -0.79 -4.92
N GLY A 203 25.68 -0.39 -4.75
CA GLY A 203 24.86 0.07 -5.87
C GLY A 203 23.45 0.51 -5.49
N THR A 204 22.77 1.06 -6.49
CA THR A 204 21.39 1.50 -6.41
C THR A 204 20.50 0.75 -7.40
N LEU A 205 19.23 0.59 -7.03
CA LEU A 205 18.16 0.04 -7.87
C LEU A 205 17.04 1.08 -8.00
N GLY A 206 16.70 1.46 -9.22
CA GLY A 206 15.56 2.34 -9.51
C GLY A 206 14.25 1.58 -9.69
N PRO A 207 13.16 2.31 -10.00
CA PRO A 207 11.81 1.77 -10.04
C PRO A 207 11.68 0.69 -11.12
N ASP A 208 10.78 -0.26 -10.86
CA ASP A 208 10.51 -1.45 -11.69
C ASP A 208 11.70 -2.39 -11.91
N ALA A 209 12.71 -2.40 -11.02
CA ALA A 209 13.84 -3.33 -11.11
C ALA A 209 14.64 -3.25 -12.43
N ARG A 210 14.56 -2.11 -13.14
CA ARG A 210 15.14 -1.92 -14.49
C ARG A 210 16.41 -1.07 -14.52
N TRP A 211 16.61 -0.22 -13.50
CA TRP A 211 17.72 0.72 -13.45
C TRP A 211 18.69 0.28 -12.36
N ILE A 212 19.88 -0.18 -12.72
CA ILE A 212 20.92 -0.55 -11.76
C ILE A 212 22.14 0.32 -12.01
N ARG A 213 22.69 0.92 -10.95
CA ARG A 213 23.98 1.61 -10.99
C ARG A 213 24.85 1.06 -9.87
N PHE A 214 25.93 0.40 -10.22
CA PHE A 214 26.96 0.02 -9.24
C PHE A 214 27.86 1.21 -8.95
N HIS A 215 28.19 1.41 -7.68
CA HIS A 215 29.21 2.36 -7.30
C HIS A 215 30.56 1.74 -7.70
N SER A 216 31.24 2.32 -8.70
CA SER A 216 32.65 1.95 -8.96
C SER A 216 33.42 2.13 -7.66
N GLU A 217 34.31 1.19 -7.31
CA GLU A 217 35.11 1.24 -6.07
C GLU A 217 35.67 2.64 -5.84
N GLN A 218 34.98 3.46 -5.05
CA GLN A 218 35.54 4.66 -4.45
C GLN A 218 36.21 4.18 -3.17
N ARG A 219 37.43 3.66 -3.35
CA ARG A 219 38.40 3.54 -2.26
C ARG A 219 39.17 4.84 -2.14
#